data_AF-A0A353P4F2-F1
#
_entry.id   AF-A0A353P4F2-F1
#
_cell.length_a   1.000
_cell.length_b   1.000
_cell.length_c   1.000
_cell.angle_alpha   90.00
_cell.angle_beta   90.00
_cell.angle_gamma   90.00
#
_symmetry.space_group_name_H-M   'P 1'
#
loop_
_entity.id
_entity.type
_entity.pdbx_description
1 polymer ?
#
loop_
_entity_poly.entity_id
_entity_poly.type
_entity_poly.pdbx_seq_one_letter_code
_entity_poly.pdbx_strand_id
1 'polypeptide(L)'
;MRPETLLDNLNLYEFAKSLIPDFVLSFAFFTSLAYAVLGKRFEKQRPAIAMSVSIGFALSIGLVWWERANELSIVNLGPIAVGLAILVLSFVMYQSIKQVGGTWAGMGITIGACIIIAQLLQINVPVDSQIIQTITAAALIVGLIAFLSHTRSGSFHFPQGSTRPPDVRRSMADLYRDRHISNNLSKNMRNLRKETNSLNEHPKDAGNVLLQLKRMLPAEGYLTERMAQLRAKAHQIRNGHIARLEETKQVFAETPVPAKKKASAEMAASYNQLVGIDSRLERLDRSVAENESRIKELTRQAQQYTARYDFRKLTDCLKAAENLQKHNSQLFKLIGQTENKLSAIARKIASEAKQINRK
;
A
#
# COMPACT_ATOMS: atom_id res chain seq x y z
N MET A 1 -19.62 40.00 37.31
CA MET A 1 -19.74 38.54 37.57
C MET A 1 -18.34 37.96 37.68
N ARG A 2 -18.01 37.27 38.78
CA ARG A 2 -16.69 36.64 38.94
C ARG A 2 -16.67 35.31 38.16
N PRO A 3 -15.59 34.98 37.43
CA PRO A 3 -15.50 33.73 36.67
C PRO A 3 -15.62 32.48 37.57
N GLU A 4 -15.28 32.61 38.85
CA GLU A 4 -15.38 31.56 39.86
C GLU A 4 -16.85 31.15 40.13
N THR A 5 -17.77 32.11 40.16
CA THR A 5 -19.22 31.83 40.30
C THR A 5 -19.87 31.22 39.06
N LEU A 6 -19.24 31.29 37.87
CA LEU A 6 -19.74 30.62 36.67
C LEU A 6 -19.34 29.14 36.63
N LEU A 7 -18.20 28.78 37.22
CA LEU A 7 -17.74 27.39 37.29
C LEU A 7 -18.49 26.61 38.38
N ASP A 8 -18.79 27.24 39.53
CA ASP A 8 -19.56 26.60 40.61
C ASP A 8 -21.03 26.35 40.24
N ASN A 9 -21.64 27.23 39.42
CA ASN A 9 -23.03 27.07 38.99
C ASN A 9 -23.23 26.02 37.88
N LEU A 10 -22.15 25.57 37.22
CA LEU A 10 -22.25 24.63 36.08
C LEU A 10 -22.28 23.16 36.50
N ASN A 11 -22.33 22.86 37.80
CA ASN A 11 -22.31 21.49 38.32
C ASN A 11 -21.16 20.66 37.71
N LEU A 12 -20.03 21.33 37.45
CA LEU A 12 -18.86 20.79 36.76
C LEU A 12 -18.25 19.59 37.48
N TYR A 13 -18.45 19.52 38.79
CA TYR A 13 -17.97 18.41 39.61
C TYR A 13 -18.76 17.12 39.32
N GLU A 14 -20.09 17.17 39.29
CA GLU A 14 -20.92 16.02 38.90
C GLU A 14 -20.71 15.67 37.42
N PHE A 15 -20.59 16.70 36.57
CA PHE A 15 -20.28 16.54 35.15
C PHE A 15 -18.95 15.81 34.94
N ALA A 16 -17.88 16.24 35.61
CA ALA A 16 -16.58 15.59 35.54
C ALA A 16 -16.63 14.16 36.10
N LYS A 17 -17.38 13.93 37.19
CA LYS A 17 -17.45 12.61 37.84
C LYS A 17 -18.15 11.55 36.97
N SER A 18 -19.17 11.92 36.19
CA SER A 18 -19.84 10.95 35.31
C SER A 18 -19.19 10.83 33.93
N LEU A 19 -18.62 11.90 33.38
CA LEU A 19 -18.15 11.91 31.97
C LEU A 19 -16.70 11.50 31.79
N ILE A 20 -15.85 11.71 32.80
CA ILE A 20 -14.43 11.34 32.69
C ILE A 20 -14.27 9.83 32.43
N PRO A 21 -14.97 8.91 33.12
CA PRO A 21 -14.85 7.48 32.85
C PRO A 21 -15.25 7.11 31.42
N ASP A 22 -16.41 7.59 30.96
CA ASP A 22 -16.94 7.28 29.62
C ASP A 22 -16.03 7.85 28.52
N PHE A 23 -15.54 9.09 28.71
CA PHE A 23 -14.59 9.71 27.82
C PHE A 23 -13.25 8.96 27.75
N VAL A 24 -12.69 8.55 28.90
CA VAL A 24 -11.42 7.82 28.95
C VAL A 24 -11.55 6.46 28.26
N LEU A 25 -12.68 5.77 28.47
CA LEU A 25 -12.95 4.48 27.85
C LEU A 25 -13.08 4.62 26.32
N SER A 26 -13.91 5.57 25.85
CA SER A 26 -14.07 5.84 24.42
C SER A 26 -12.77 6.29 23.78
N PHE A 27 -11.97 7.09 24.49
CA PHE A 27 -10.70 7.61 24.00
C PHE A 27 -9.66 6.52 23.83
N ALA A 28 -9.49 5.66 24.83
CA ALA A 28 -8.59 4.51 24.73
C ALA A 28 -9.02 3.59 23.57
N PHE A 29 -10.32 3.33 23.46
CA PHE A 29 -10.90 2.48 22.43
C PHE A 29 -10.66 3.04 21.02
N PHE A 30 -11.11 4.26 20.72
CA PHE A 30 -10.96 4.85 19.40
C PHE A 30 -9.49 5.11 19.02
N THR A 31 -8.65 5.49 19.99
CA THR A 31 -7.22 5.65 19.74
C THR A 31 -6.58 4.32 19.37
N SER A 32 -6.89 3.23 20.07
CA SER A 32 -6.36 1.89 19.75
C SER A 32 -6.81 1.41 18.36
N LEU A 33 -8.07 1.65 18.00
CA LEU A 33 -8.64 1.28 16.71
C LEU A 33 -8.02 2.09 15.57
N ALA A 34 -7.94 3.41 15.73
CA ALA A 34 -7.30 4.31 14.77
C ALA A 34 -5.82 3.95 14.60
N TYR A 35 -5.12 3.64 15.68
CA TYR A 35 -3.72 3.22 15.64
C TYR A 35 -3.55 1.88 14.90
N ALA A 36 -4.41 0.89 15.14
CA ALA A 36 -4.34 -0.40 14.45
C ALA A 36 -4.52 -0.27 12.92
N VAL A 37 -5.39 0.65 12.49
CA VAL A 37 -5.64 0.91 11.06
C VAL A 37 -4.51 1.75 10.45
N LEU A 38 -4.11 2.85 11.11
CA LEU A 38 -3.13 3.80 10.59
C LEU A 38 -1.69 3.32 10.72
N GLY A 39 -1.37 2.54 11.76
CA GLY A 39 -0.03 1.98 11.99
C GLY A 39 0.44 1.07 10.84
N LYS A 40 -0.49 0.49 10.08
CA LYS A 40 -0.16 -0.25 8.85
C LYS A 40 0.06 0.62 7.63
N ARG A 41 -0.60 1.78 7.56
CA ARG A 41 -0.52 2.69 6.41
C ARG A 41 0.69 3.60 6.48
N PHE A 42 1.11 3.96 7.68
CA PHE A 42 2.27 4.79 7.91
C PHE A 42 3.46 3.92 8.33
N GLU A 43 4.45 3.78 7.44
CA GLU A 43 5.71 3.07 7.73
C GLU A 43 6.50 3.64 8.92
N LYS A 44 6.15 4.86 9.37
CA LYS A 44 6.74 5.52 10.54
C LYS A 44 5.74 5.52 11.70
N GLN A 45 6.19 5.05 12.88
CA GLN A 45 5.37 4.93 14.08
C GLN A 45 4.90 6.30 14.65
N ARG A 46 5.75 7.33 14.60
CA ARG A 46 5.44 8.63 15.25
C ARG A 46 4.22 9.37 14.65
N PRO A 47 4.09 9.51 13.31
CA PRO A 47 2.89 10.09 12.71
C PRO A 47 1.61 9.30 12.98
N ALA A 48 1.71 7.97 12.99
CA ALA A 48 0.57 7.10 13.27
C ALA A 48 0.02 7.31 14.69
N ILE A 49 0.91 7.42 15.68
CA ILE A 49 0.53 7.70 17.07
C ILE A 49 -0.18 9.05 17.16
N ALA A 50 0.44 10.12 16.65
CA ALA A 50 -0.14 11.47 16.73
C ALA A 50 -1.52 11.54 16.04
N MET A 51 -1.67 10.97 14.84
CA MET A 51 -2.96 10.95 14.15
C MET A 51 -4.00 10.09 14.87
N SER A 52 -3.60 8.93 15.40
CA SER A 52 -4.52 8.06 16.13
C SER A 52 -5.05 8.71 17.40
N VAL A 53 -4.21 9.45 18.12
CA VAL A 53 -4.60 10.22 19.31
C VAL A 53 -5.57 11.34 18.93
N SER A 54 -5.28 12.12 17.88
CA SER A 54 -6.17 13.19 17.44
C SER A 54 -7.53 12.68 16.99
N ILE A 55 -7.58 11.57 16.23
CA ILE A 55 -8.82 10.95 15.78
C ILE A 55 -9.58 10.36 16.97
N GLY A 56 -8.88 9.66 17.86
CA GLY A 56 -9.47 9.08 19.06
C GLY A 56 -10.10 10.14 19.95
N PHE A 57 -9.42 11.29 20.11
CA PHE A 57 -9.92 12.43 20.87
C PHE A 57 -11.18 13.03 20.24
N ALA A 58 -11.15 13.31 18.93
CA ALA A 58 -12.29 13.88 18.21
C ALA A 58 -13.54 12.98 18.26
N LEU A 59 -13.35 11.66 18.06
CA LEU A 59 -14.45 10.69 18.13
C LEU A 59 -15.01 10.54 19.55
N SER A 60 -14.16 10.62 20.56
CA SER A 60 -14.59 10.55 21.97
C SER A 60 -15.41 11.75 22.39
N ILE A 61 -15.00 12.96 21.97
CA ILE A 61 -15.80 14.17 22.18
C ILE A 61 -17.15 14.05 21.47
N GLY A 62 -17.16 13.57 20.22
CA GLY A 62 -18.38 13.38 19.46
C GLY A 62 -19.34 12.37 20.11
N LEU A 63 -18.80 11.27 20.63
CA LEU A 63 -19.58 10.25 21.34
C LEU A 63 -20.18 10.82 22.62
N VAL A 64 -19.36 11.46 23.47
CA VAL A 64 -19.80 12.10 24.71
C VAL A 64 -20.87 13.18 24.45
N TRP A 65 -20.70 13.96 23.39
CA TRP A 65 -21.69 14.96 22.99
C TRP A 65 -23.01 14.30 22.57
N TRP A 66 -22.92 13.23 21.77
CA TRP A 66 -24.09 12.48 21.32
C TRP A 66 -24.83 11.81 22.47
N GLU A 67 -24.14 11.24 23.44
CA GLU A 67 -24.72 10.66 24.66
C GLU A 67 -25.48 11.70 25.45
N ARG A 68 -24.89 12.90 25.62
CA ARG A 68 -25.56 14.00 26.30
C ARG A 68 -26.81 14.48 25.57
N ALA A 69 -26.78 14.48 24.24
CA ALA A 69 -27.93 14.91 23.43
C ALA A 69 -29.09 13.90 23.44
N ASN A 70 -28.83 12.62 23.69
CA ASN A 70 -29.83 11.56 23.64
C ASN A 70 -30.17 10.95 25.02
N GLU A 71 -29.56 11.45 26.10
CA GLU A 71 -29.72 10.92 27.47
C GLU A 71 -29.37 9.43 27.61
N LEU A 72 -28.61 8.89 26.66
CA LEU A 72 -28.13 7.50 26.64
C LEU A 72 -26.70 7.47 27.17
N SER A 73 -26.49 7.09 28.43
CA SER A 73 -25.15 6.80 28.97
C SER A 73 -24.71 5.39 28.56
N ILE A 74 -23.41 5.17 28.32
CA ILE A 74 -22.81 3.84 28.08
C ILE A 74 -23.21 2.85 29.18
N VAL A 75 -23.34 3.33 30.42
CA VAL A 75 -23.78 2.56 31.57
C VAL A 75 -25.24 2.09 31.43
N ASN A 76 -26.09 2.92 30.81
CA ASN A 76 -27.51 2.63 30.56
C ASN A 76 -27.77 1.92 29.22
N LEU A 77 -26.79 1.84 28.31
CA LEU A 77 -26.93 1.10 27.05
C LEU A 77 -27.13 -0.41 27.28
N GLY A 78 -26.87 -0.92 28.47
CA GLY A 78 -27.21 -2.28 28.88
C GLY A 78 -26.73 -3.33 27.85
N PRO A 79 -27.60 -4.25 27.40
CA PRO A 79 -27.25 -5.28 26.42
C PRO A 79 -26.72 -4.75 25.08
N ILE A 80 -27.06 -3.52 24.69
CA ILE A 80 -26.65 -2.93 23.41
C ILE A 80 -25.16 -2.58 23.43
N ALA A 81 -24.64 -2.03 24.53
CA ALA A 81 -23.21 -1.77 24.69
C ALA A 81 -22.40 -3.06 24.58
N VAL A 82 -22.91 -4.15 25.17
CA VAL A 82 -22.28 -5.46 25.09
C VAL A 82 -22.31 -5.99 23.65
N GLY A 83 -23.42 -5.83 22.93
CA GLY A 83 -23.52 -6.15 21.50
C GLY A 83 -22.52 -5.39 20.63
N LEU A 84 -22.31 -4.10 20.91
CA LEU A 84 -21.37 -3.24 20.18
C LEU A 84 -19.91 -3.66 20.47
N ALA A 85 -19.59 -3.98 21.72
CA ALA A 85 -18.28 -4.53 22.11
C ALA A 85 -17.99 -5.86 21.40
N ILE A 86 -18.98 -6.76 21.31
CA ILE A 86 -18.86 -8.03 20.59
C ILE A 86 -18.61 -7.79 19.10
N LEU A 87 -19.35 -6.88 18.47
CA LEU A 87 -19.16 -6.55 17.05
C LEU A 87 -17.75 -6.05 16.78
N VAL A 88 -17.21 -5.20 17.65
CA VAL A 88 -15.85 -4.69 17.50
C VAL A 88 -14.82 -5.79 17.71
N LEU A 89 -14.96 -6.59 18.77
CA LEU A 89 -14.06 -7.71 19.03
C LEU A 89 -14.01 -8.66 17.83
N SER A 90 -15.18 -8.95 17.27
CA SER A 90 -15.35 -9.75 16.07
C SER A 90 -14.68 -9.13 14.84
N PHE A 91 -14.83 -7.82 14.63
CA PHE A 91 -14.15 -7.13 13.54
C PHE A 91 -12.61 -7.19 13.68
N VAL A 92 -12.09 -7.04 14.91
CA VAL A 92 -10.66 -7.15 15.21
C VAL A 92 -10.16 -8.57 14.96
N MET A 93 -10.89 -9.59 15.41
CA MET A 93 -10.58 -11.00 15.15
C MET A 93 -10.57 -11.31 13.65
N TYR A 94 -11.58 -10.84 12.91
CA TYR A 94 -11.65 -11.01 11.45
C TYR A 94 -10.44 -10.38 10.74
N GLN A 95 -10.09 -9.14 11.09
CA GLN A 95 -8.91 -8.46 10.55
C GLN A 95 -7.62 -9.22 10.87
N SER A 96 -7.53 -9.85 12.04
CA SER A 96 -6.36 -10.61 12.47
C SER A 96 -6.22 -11.92 11.70
N ILE A 97 -7.33 -12.64 11.50
CA ILE A 97 -7.36 -13.89 10.71
C ILE A 97 -7.13 -13.61 9.22
N LYS A 98 -7.68 -12.52 8.70
CA LYS A 98 -7.46 -12.08 7.31
C LYS A 98 -5.97 -11.83 7.00
N GLN A 99 -5.18 -11.42 7.99
CA GLN A 99 -3.73 -11.22 7.82
C GLN A 99 -2.94 -12.52 7.69
N VAL A 100 -3.45 -13.62 8.25
CA VAL A 100 -2.83 -14.95 8.16
C VAL A 100 -3.18 -15.64 6.82
N GLY A 101 -3.96 -14.98 5.95
CA GLY A 101 -4.26 -15.46 4.59
C GLY A 101 -5.57 -16.24 4.44
N GLY A 102 -6.35 -16.39 5.52
CA GLY A 102 -7.65 -17.09 5.50
C GLY A 102 -8.83 -16.13 5.34
N THR A 103 -9.18 -15.75 4.10
CA THR A 103 -10.26 -14.77 3.85
C THR A 103 -11.66 -15.29 4.18
N TRP A 104 -11.92 -16.58 3.98
CA TRP A 104 -13.23 -17.19 4.19
C TRP A 104 -13.37 -17.88 5.56
N ALA A 105 -12.29 -18.49 6.06
CA ALA A 105 -12.27 -19.14 7.37
C ALA A 105 -12.46 -18.14 8.52
N GLY A 106 -11.87 -16.95 8.41
CA GLY A 106 -12.00 -15.90 9.42
C GLY A 106 -13.44 -15.41 9.57
N MET A 107 -14.19 -15.28 8.47
CA MET A 107 -15.57 -14.82 8.53
C MET A 107 -16.47 -15.81 9.29
N GLY A 108 -16.32 -17.12 9.05
CA GLY A 108 -17.10 -18.16 9.73
C GLY A 108 -16.81 -18.23 11.24
N ILE A 109 -15.54 -18.16 11.63
CA ILE A 109 -15.14 -18.19 13.05
C ILE A 109 -15.65 -16.95 13.79
N THR A 110 -15.54 -15.77 13.17
CA THR A 110 -16.01 -14.52 13.75
C THR A 110 -17.53 -14.52 13.95
N ILE A 111 -18.30 -15.00 12.97
CA ILE A 111 -19.76 -15.10 13.09
C ILE A 111 -20.15 -16.11 14.16
N GLY A 112 -19.51 -17.28 14.20
CA GLY A 112 -19.75 -18.29 15.24
C GLY A 112 -19.45 -17.77 16.65
N ALA A 113 -18.35 -17.04 16.83
CA ALA A 113 -18.00 -16.42 18.11
C ALA A 113 -19.03 -15.37 18.55
N CYS A 114 -19.50 -14.51 17.64
CA CYS A 114 -20.58 -13.55 17.93
C CYS A 114 -21.83 -14.25 18.49
N ILE A 115 -22.24 -15.36 17.87
CA ILE A 115 -23.45 -16.08 18.23
C ILE A 115 -23.31 -16.73 19.61
N ILE A 116 -22.17 -17.38 19.89
CA ILE A 116 -21.90 -18.01 21.19
C ILE A 116 -21.90 -16.97 22.31
N ILE A 117 -21.25 -15.82 22.09
CA ILE A 117 -21.20 -14.76 23.10
C ILE A 117 -22.59 -14.16 23.32
N ALA A 118 -23.38 -13.95 22.26
CA ALA A 118 -24.75 -13.47 22.39
C ALA A 118 -25.65 -14.43 23.20
N GLN A 119 -25.49 -15.74 23.02
CA GLN A 119 -26.18 -16.76 23.83
C GLN A 119 -25.73 -16.74 25.29
N LEU A 120 -24.42 -16.61 25.54
CA LEU A 120 -23.86 -16.60 26.89
C LEU A 120 -24.37 -15.41 27.74
N LEU A 121 -24.72 -14.32 27.07
CA LEU A 121 -25.24 -13.09 27.68
C LEU A 121 -26.77 -13.08 27.83
N GLN A 122 -27.46 -14.18 27.50
CA GLN A 122 -28.92 -14.30 27.58
C GLN A 122 -29.67 -13.18 26.84
N ILE A 123 -29.08 -12.66 25.75
CA ILE A 123 -29.77 -11.69 24.91
C ILE A 123 -30.87 -12.49 24.19
N ASN A 124 -32.13 -12.22 24.52
CA ASN A 124 -33.30 -12.82 23.87
C ASN A 124 -33.39 -12.34 22.42
N VAL A 125 -32.60 -12.96 21.54
CA VAL A 125 -32.75 -12.79 20.10
C VAL A 125 -34.01 -13.57 19.70
N PRO A 126 -35.01 -12.95 19.05
CA PRO A 126 -36.24 -13.60 18.63
C PRO A 126 -35.99 -14.50 17.40
N VAL A 127 -35.09 -15.47 17.56
CA VAL A 127 -34.73 -16.47 16.57
C VAL A 127 -34.84 -17.81 17.26
N ASP A 128 -35.49 -18.76 16.58
CA ASP A 128 -35.67 -20.11 17.10
C ASP A 128 -34.31 -20.71 17.50
N SER A 129 -34.23 -21.24 18.73
CA SER A 129 -33.05 -21.88 19.28
C SER A 129 -32.44 -22.94 18.35
N GLN A 130 -33.29 -23.63 17.56
CA GLN A 130 -32.86 -24.63 16.60
C GLN A 130 -32.11 -24.03 15.40
N ILE A 131 -32.50 -22.84 14.95
CA ILE A 131 -31.84 -22.13 13.85
C ILE A 131 -30.45 -21.65 14.30
N ILE A 132 -30.33 -21.17 15.54
CA ILE A 132 -29.06 -20.71 16.08
C ILE A 132 -28.07 -21.89 16.22
N GLN A 133 -28.56 -23.03 16.73
CA GLN A 133 -27.73 -24.22 16.92
C GLN A 133 -27.24 -24.81 15.60
N THR A 134 -28.08 -24.85 14.57
CA THR A 134 -27.70 -25.33 13.23
C THR A 134 -26.70 -24.40 12.55
N ILE A 135 -26.87 -23.08 12.63
CA ILE A 135 -25.90 -22.10 12.09
C ILE A 135 -24.56 -22.20 12.82
N THR A 136 -24.58 -22.35 14.15
CA THR A 136 -23.36 -22.46 14.95
C THR A 136 -22.59 -23.74 14.64
N ALA A 137 -23.29 -24.86 14.54
CA ALA A 137 -22.70 -26.14 14.16
C ALA A 137 -22.10 -26.08 12.74
N ALA A 138 -22.82 -25.51 11.77
CA ALA A 138 -22.32 -25.35 10.40
C ALA A 138 -21.07 -24.45 10.35
N ALA A 139 -21.07 -23.32 11.07
CA ALA A 139 -19.94 -22.41 11.14
C ALA A 139 -18.69 -23.06 11.77
N LEU A 140 -18.87 -23.86 12.85
CA LEU A 140 -17.79 -24.61 13.48
C LEU A 140 -17.23 -25.70 12.56
N ILE A 141 -18.08 -26.44 11.86
CA ILE A 141 -17.65 -27.48 10.90
C ILE A 141 -16.84 -26.85 9.77
N VAL A 142 -17.32 -25.75 9.17
CA VAL A 142 -16.60 -25.03 8.11
C VAL A 142 -15.27 -24.47 8.62
N GLY A 143 -15.26 -23.89 9.83
CA GLY A 143 -14.04 -23.41 10.49
C GLY A 143 -13.02 -24.52 10.73
N LEU A 144 -13.48 -25.69 11.20
CA LEU A 144 -12.64 -26.86 11.45
C LEU A 144 -12.07 -27.44 10.14
N ILE A 145 -12.89 -27.55 9.09
CA ILE A 145 -12.43 -27.99 7.76
C ILE A 145 -11.37 -27.04 7.22
N ALA A 146 -11.62 -25.73 7.27
CA ALA A 146 -10.67 -24.74 6.80
C ALA A 146 -9.34 -24.77 7.60
N PHE A 147 -9.41 -24.97 8.92
CA PHE A 147 -8.25 -25.13 9.78
C PHE A 147 -7.46 -26.40 9.44
N LEU A 148 -8.13 -27.55 9.32
CA LEU A 148 -7.51 -28.83 8.97
C LEU A 148 -6.90 -28.83 7.56
N SER A 149 -7.56 -28.19 6.59
CA SER A 149 -7.03 -27.97 5.24
C SER A 149 -5.78 -27.10 5.26
N HIS A 150 -5.68 -26.15 6.19
CA HIS A 150 -4.49 -25.31 6.33
C HIS A 150 -3.32 -26.09 6.95
N THR A 151 -3.58 -26.94 7.95
CA THR A 151 -2.56 -27.78 8.59
C THR A 151 -2.00 -28.91 7.70
N ARG A 152 -2.72 -29.29 6.63
CA ARG A 152 -2.24 -30.30 5.66
C ARG A 152 -1.29 -29.76 4.58
N SER A 153 -0.84 -28.50 4.69
CA SER A 153 0.13 -27.90 3.76
C SER A 153 1.60 -28.26 4.06
N GLY A 154 1.86 -29.32 4.83
CA GLY A 154 3.15 -30.00 4.87
C GLY A 154 3.23 -31.01 3.72
N SER A 155 3.78 -30.59 2.58
CA SER A 155 3.82 -31.41 1.37
C SER A 155 4.79 -32.61 1.52
N PHE A 156 4.20 -33.81 1.48
CA PHE A 156 4.87 -35.00 0.99
C PHE A 156 5.40 -34.72 -0.43
N HIS A 157 6.71 -34.82 -0.60
CA HIS A 157 7.38 -34.77 -1.91
C HIS A 157 7.17 -36.11 -2.64
N PHE A 158 6.28 -36.11 -3.63
CA PHE A 158 6.40 -37.03 -4.76
C PHE A 158 7.24 -36.33 -5.86
N PRO A 159 8.18 -37.04 -6.51
CA PRO A 159 9.05 -36.47 -7.53
C PRO A 159 8.24 -36.22 -8.81
N GLN A 160 7.63 -35.04 -8.88
CA GLN A 160 7.11 -34.49 -10.11
C GLN A 160 8.24 -33.67 -10.72
N GLY A 161 8.71 -34.06 -11.90
CA GLY A 161 9.74 -33.36 -12.67
C GLY A 161 9.27 -31.94 -13.04
N SER A 162 9.40 -31.01 -12.11
CA SER A 162 9.13 -29.59 -12.32
C SER A 162 10.46 -28.91 -12.62
N THR A 163 10.63 -28.50 -13.86
CA THR A 163 11.56 -27.44 -14.22
C THR A 163 11.03 -26.16 -13.57
N ARG A 164 11.49 -25.89 -12.35
CA ARG A 164 11.32 -24.59 -11.69
C ARG A 164 11.75 -23.52 -12.70
N PRO A 165 10.83 -22.69 -13.24
CA PRO A 165 11.24 -21.64 -14.14
C PRO A 165 12.21 -20.74 -13.36
N PRO A 166 13.37 -20.40 -13.93
CA PRO A 166 14.38 -19.61 -13.24
C PRO A 166 13.75 -18.31 -12.77
N ASP A 167 14.21 -17.78 -11.63
CA ASP A 167 13.75 -16.53 -11.03
C ASP A 167 13.89 -15.35 -12.03
N VAL A 168 12.85 -15.17 -12.85
CA VAL A 168 12.78 -14.19 -13.97
C VAL A 168 12.92 -12.76 -13.44
N ARG A 169 12.63 -12.55 -12.15
CA ARG A 169 12.56 -11.23 -11.52
C ARG A 169 13.92 -10.54 -11.44
N ARG A 170 15.01 -11.29 -11.23
CA ARG A 170 16.38 -10.75 -11.24
C ARG A 170 16.93 -10.54 -12.65
N SER A 171 16.61 -11.46 -13.58
CA SER A 171 17.13 -11.42 -14.96
C SER A 171 16.62 -10.20 -15.76
N MET A 172 15.39 -9.74 -15.50
CA MET A 172 14.83 -8.60 -16.23
C MET A 172 15.49 -7.25 -15.89
N ALA A 173 15.96 -7.05 -14.66
CA ALA A 173 16.62 -5.80 -14.28
C ALA A 173 17.94 -5.58 -15.04
N ASP A 174 18.69 -6.65 -15.26
CA ASP A 174 19.91 -6.64 -16.05
C ASP A 174 19.60 -6.50 -17.56
N LEU A 175 18.50 -7.11 -18.03
CA LEU A 175 18.07 -7.03 -19.43
C LEU A 175 17.73 -5.61 -19.89
N TYR A 176 17.26 -4.71 -19.02
CA TYR A 176 16.95 -3.33 -19.40
C TYR A 176 18.06 -2.32 -19.14
N ARG A 177 19.14 -2.74 -18.45
CA ARG A 177 20.28 -1.87 -18.14
C ARG A 177 21.17 -1.65 -19.35
N ASP A 178 21.15 -2.58 -20.30
CA ASP A 178 22.03 -2.56 -21.46
C ASP A 178 21.32 -2.08 -22.74
N ARG A 179 21.89 -1.06 -23.38
CA ARG A 179 21.26 -0.34 -24.51
C ARG A 179 21.10 -1.25 -25.75
N HIS A 180 21.96 -2.26 -25.86
CA HIS A 180 21.95 -3.27 -26.93
C HIS A 180 20.73 -4.20 -26.89
N ILE A 181 20.06 -4.31 -25.74
CA ILE A 181 18.97 -5.28 -25.56
C ILE A 181 17.66 -4.80 -26.19
N SER A 182 17.43 -3.49 -26.32
CA SER A 182 16.26 -2.95 -27.03
C SER A 182 16.20 -3.42 -28.50
N ASN A 183 17.37 -3.48 -29.16
CA ASN A 183 17.49 -3.95 -30.53
C ASN A 183 17.26 -5.46 -30.63
N ASN A 184 17.85 -6.24 -29.72
CA ASN A 184 17.63 -7.68 -29.66
C ASN A 184 16.17 -8.03 -29.38
N LEU A 185 15.53 -7.29 -28.47
CA LEU A 185 14.14 -7.53 -28.10
C LEU A 185 13.18 -7.15 -29.24
N SER A 186 13.48 -6.08 -29.98
CA SER A 186 12.76 -5.75 -31.22
C SER A 186 12.92 -6.83 -32.29
N LYS A 187 14.13 -7.39 -32.46
CA LYS A 187 14.40 -8.50 -33.38
C LYS A 187 13.64 -9.76 -32.97
N ASN A 188 13.66 -10.12 -31.69
CA ASN A 188 12.91 -11.26 -31.16
C ASN A 188 11.41 -11.09 -31.36
N MET A 189 10.88 -9.86 -31.19
CA MET A 189 9.46 -9.58 -31.43
C MET A 189 9.06 -9.74 -32.89
N ARG A 190 9.94 -9.34 -33.82
CA ARG A 190 9.73 -9.57 -35.26
C ARG A 190 9.74 -11.06 -35.59
N ASN A 191 10.63 -11.84 -34.97
CA ASN A 191 10.68 -13.29 -35.17
C ASN A 191 9.41 -13.96 -34.63
N LEU A 192 8.99 -13.61 -33.42
CA LEU A 192 7.78 -14.14 -32.79
C LEU A 192 6.53 -13.79 -33.61
N ARG A 193 6.48 -12.60 -34.23
CA ARG A 193 5.42 -12.24 -35.18
C ARG A 193 5.41 -13.14 -36.43
N LYS A 194 6.58 -13.49 -36.96
CA LYS A 194 6.67 -14.44 -38.09
C LYS A 194 6.18 -15.83 -37.67
N GLU A 195 6.60 -16.31 -36.50
CA GLU A 195 6.13 -17.58 -35.91
C GLU A 195 4.61 -17.58 -35.68
N THR A 196 4.06 -16.43 -35.29
CA THR A 196 2.60 -16.28 -35.07
C THR A 196 1.82 -16.36 -36.37
N ASN A 197 2.37 -15.86 -37.48
CA ASN A 197 1.72 -15.98 -38.79
C ASN A 197 1.66 -17.44 -39.28
N SER A 198 2.62 -18.28 -38.88
CA SER A 198 2.60 -19.73 -39.14
C SER A 198 1.72 -20.54 -38.17
N LEU A 199 1.15 -19.93 -37.12
CA LEU A 199 0.28 -20.66 -36.17
C LEU A 199 -0.99 -21.23 -36.79
N ASN A 200 -1.45 -20.66 -37.92
CA ASN A 200 -2.57 -21.25 -38.67
C ASN A 200 -2.24 -22.67 -39.15
N GLU A 201 -0.97 -22.96 -39.42
CA GLU A 201 -0.47 -24.28 -39.84
C GLU A 201 -0.13 -25.16 -38.62
N HIS A 202 0.33 -24.53 -37.52
CA HIS A 202 0.79 -25.22 -36.30
C HIS A 202 0.17 -24.64 -35.02
N PRO A 203 -1.12 -24.91 -34.73
CA PRO A 203 -1.82 -24.31 -33.58
C PRO A 203 -1.25 -24.74 -32.21
N LYS A 204 -0.49 -25.84 -32.17
CA LYS A 204 0.17 -26.36 -30.96
C LYS A 204 1.24 -25.41 -30.41
N ASP A 205 1.80 -24.54 -31.26
CA ASP A 205 2.88 -23.61 -30.87
C ASP A 205 2.36 -22.33 -30.21
N ALA A 206 1.04 -22.13 -30.14
CA ALA A 206 0.43 -20.92 -29.58
C ALA A 206 0.80 -20.68 -28.10
N GLY A 207 0.99 -21.76 -27.34
CA GLY A 207 1.47 -21.69 -25.96
C GLY A 207 2.89 -21.13 -25.85
N ASN A 208 3.77 -21.47 -26.79
CA ASN A 208 5.15 -20.97 -26.81
C ASN A 208 5.20 -19.48 -27.13
N VAL A 209 4.36 -19.02 -28.06
CA VAL A 209 4.22 -17.60 -28.42
C VAL A 209 3.76 -16.77 -27.22
N LEU A 210 2.76 -17.24 -26.48
CA LEU A 210 2.29 -16.55 -25.26
C LEU A 210 3.38 -16.50 -24.17
N LEU A 211 4.12 -17.61 -24.00
CA LEU A 211 5.17 -17.71 -23.00
C LEU A 211 6.36 -16.79 -23.35
N GLN A 212 6.74 -16.72 -24.62
CA GLN A 212 7.74 -15.77 -25.09
C GLN A 212 7.27 -14.31 -24.99
N LEU A 213 6.00 -14.01 -25.28
CA LEU A 213 5.43 -12.67 -25.08
C LEU A 213 5.53 -12.23 -23.62
N LYS A 214 5.16 -13.10 -22.67
CA LYS A 214 5.30 -12.86 -21.23
C LYS A 214 6.75 -12.63 -20.80
N ARG A 215 7.71 -13.26 -21.48
CA ARG A 215 9.15 -13.06 -21.22
C ARG A 215 9.69 -11.75 -21.80
N MET A 216 9.01 -11.13 -22.75
CA MET A 216 9.54 -9.93 -23.43
C MET A 216 8.87 -8.64 -22.99
N LEU A 217 7.65 -8.72 -22.44
CA LEU A 217 7.07 -7.62 -21.70
C LEU A 217 7.70 -7.56 -20.30
N PRO A 218 7.91 -6.35 -19.73
CA PRO A 218 8.36 -6.23 -18.35
C PRO A 218 7.37 -6.97 -17.44
N ALA A 219 7.89 -7.61 -16.38
CA ALA A 219 7.03 -8.19 -15.36
C ALA A 219 6.07 -7.12 -14.82
N GLU A 220 4.80 -7.49 -14.65
CA GLU A 220 3.79 -6.61 -14.07
C GLU A 220 4.32 -6.07 -12.72
N GLY A 221 4.23 -4.74 -12.53
CA GLY A 221 4.70 -4.05 -11.33
C GLY A 221 6.18 -3.69 -11.31
N TYR A 222 7.01 -4.12 -12.27
CA TYR A 222 8.44 -3.78 -12.29
C TYR A 222 8.70 -2.28 -12.47
N LEU A 223 7.94 -1.60 -13.34
CA LEU A 223 8.10 -0.16 -13.55
C LEU A 223 7.68 0.62 -12.30
N THR A 224 6.59 0.19 -11.66
CA THR A 224 6.12 0.72 -10.39
C THR A 224 7.16 0.55 -9.28
N GLU A 225 7.81 -0.62 -9.18
CA GLU A 225 8.88 -0.87 -8.22
C GLU A 225 10.08 0.06 -8.47
N ARG A 226 10.50 0.22 -9.74
CA ARG A 226 11.59 1.15 -10.11
C ARG A 226 11.25 2.60 -9.83
N MET A 227 10.00 3.02 -10.04
CA MET A 227 9.56 4.36 -9.66
C MET A 227 9.55 4.55 -8.14
N ALA A 228 9.13 3.55 -7.37
CA ALA A 228 9.19 3.59 -5.90
C ALA A 228 10.63 3.78 -5.40
N GLN A 229 11.60 3.05 -5.96
CA GLN A 229 13.02 3.23 -5.65
C GLN A 229 13.51 4.64 -6.01
N LEU A 230 13.10 5.16 -7.16
CA LEU A 230 13.48 6.50 -7.61
C LEU A 230 12.91 7.59 -6.69
N ARG A 231 11.65 7.46 -6.25
CA ARG A 231 11.03 8.36 -5.26
C ARG A 231 11.75 8.30 -3.92
N ALA A 232 12.04 7.10 -3.42
CA ALA A 232 12.76 6.93 -2.16
C ALA A 232 14.12 7.64 -2.20
N LYS A 233 14.85 7.50 -3.32
CA LYS A 233 16.13 8.18 -3.56
C LYS A 233 15.97 9.70 -3.63
N ALA A 234 14.96 10.21 -4.34
CA ALA A 234 14.67 11.65 -4.39
C ALA A 234 14.36 12.22 -3.00
N HIS A 235 13.52 11.52 -2.22
CA HIS A 235 13.21 11.90 -0.84
C HIS A 235 14.44 11.89 0.06
N GLN A 236 15.31 10.89 -0.05
CA GLN A 236 16.56 10.84 0.71
C GLN A 236 17.45 12.05 0.42
N ILE A 237 17.60 12.41 -0.87
CA ILE A 237 18.39 13.57 -1.29
C ILE A 237 17.78 14.87 -0.75
N ARG A 238 16.46 15.02 -0.86
CA ARG A 238 15.75 16.19 -0.35
C ARG A 238 15.91 16.34 1.17
N ASN A 239 15.72 15.26 1.92
CA ASN A 239 15.88 15.28 3.38
C ASN A 239 17.34 15.59 3.77
N GLY A 240 18.32 15.03 3.06
CA GLY A 240 19.73 15.36 3.26
C GLY A 240 20.04 16.83 2.95
N HIS A 241 19.35 17.44 1.97
CA HIS A 241 19.48 18.86 1.70
C HIS A 241 18.85 19.72 2.80
N ILE A 242 17.65 19.36 3.29
CA ILE A 242 16.98 20.07 4.38
C ILE A 242 17.81 20.03 5.66
N ALA A 243 18.35 18.86 6.02
CA ALA A 243 19.23 18.72 7.20
C ALA A 243 20.43 19.68 7.12
N ARG A 244 21.08 19.76 5.94
CA ARG A 244 22.20 20.68 5.71
C ARG A 244 21.79 22.15 5.76
N LEU A 245 20.59 22.50 5.30
CA LEU A 245 20.09 23.87 5.42
C LEU A 245 19.95 24.27 6.89
N GLU A 246 19.47 23.37 7.75
CA GLU A 246 19.35 23.64 9.17
C GLU A 246 20.73 23.73 9.86
N GLU A 247 21.70 22.88 9.49
CA GLU A 247 23.08 22.97 9.98
C GLU A 247 23.76 24.28 9.57
N THR A 248 23.66 24.64 8.30
CA THR A 248 24.31 25.86 7.76
C THR A 248 23.66 27.15 8.23
N LYS A 249 22.39 27.12 8.66
CA LYS A 249 21.67 28.29 9.22
C LYS A 249 22.40 28.91 10.41
N GLN A 250 23.02 28.10 11.26
CA GLN A 250 23.82 28.59 12.39
C GLN A 250 25.10 29.29 11.90
N VAL A 251 25.82 28.68 10.96
CA VAL A 251 27.02 29.29 10.33
C VAL A 251 26.68 30.59 9.58
N PHE A 252 25.49 30.65 8.96
CA PHE A 252 24.99 31.85 8.32
C PHE A 252 24.64 32.97 9.30
N ALA A 253 24.49 32.72 10.60
CA ALA A 253 24.28 33.80 11.56
C ALA A 253 25.53 34.71 11.62
N GLU A 254 26.72 34.12 11.55
CA GLU A 254 28.01 34.79 11.79
C GLU A 254 28.68 35.34 10.53
N THR A 255 28.23 34.93 9.33
CA THR A 255 28.87 35.35 8.07
C THR A 255 28.50 36.78 7.66
N PRO A 256 29.35 37.51 6.90
CA PRO A 256 28.99 38.82 6.36
C PRO A 256 27.79 38.77 5.40
N VAL A 257 26.96 39.82 5.41
CA VAL A 257 25.75 39.98 4.56
C VAL A 257 25.95 39.62 3.07
N PRO A 258 27.04 40.03 2.37
CA PRO A 258 27.21 39.66 0.96
C PRO A 258 27.37 38.15 0.74
N ALA A 259 28.03 37.45 1.67
CA ALA A 259 28.18 36.00 1.61
C ALA A 259 26.83 35.29 1.85
N LYS A 260 26.01 35.77 2.80
CA LYS A 260 24.66 35.25 3.06
C LYS A 260 23.76 35.37 1.82
N LYS A 261 23.81 36.51 1.12
CA LYS A 261 23.00 36.74 -0.09
C LYS A 261 23.38 35.79 -1.22
N LYS A 262 24.68 35.56 -1.43
CA LYS A 262 25.14 34.60 -2.45
C LYS A 262 24.73 33.17 -2.12
N ALA A 263 24.95 32.74 -0.88
CA ALA A 263 24.62 31.37 -0.47
C ALA A 263 23.11 31.09 -0.47
N SER A 264 22.28 32.04 -0.02
CA SER A 264 20.83 31.91 -0.10
C SER A 264 20.32 31.82 -1.55
N ALA A 265 20.91 32.57 -2.49
CA ALA A 265 20.60 32.45 -3.91
C ALA A 265 20.97 31.08 -4.48
N GLU A 266 22.15 30.55 -4.15
CA GLU A 266 22.60 29.20 -4.56
C GLU A 266 21.71 28.09 -3.97
N MET A 267 21.28 28.25 -2.72
CA MET A 267 20.35 27.34 -2.05
C MET A 267 18.96 27.37 -2.69
N ALA A 268 18.41 28.56 -2.95
CA ALA A 268 17.13 28.72 -3.64
C ALA A 268 17.18 28.08 -5.04
N ALA A 269 18.28 28.27 -5.78
CA ALA A 269 18.47 27.64 -7.08
C ALA A 269 18.52 26.11 -6.98
N SER A 270 19.22 25.56 -6.00
CA SER A 270 19.32 24.10 -5.77
C SER A 270 17.99 23.49 -5.35
N TYR A 271 17.23 24.18 -4.49
CA TYR A 271 15.89 23.77 -4.09
C TYR A 271 14.91 23.80 -5.27
N ASN A 272 14.92 24.88 -6.08
CA ASN A 272 14.09 24.97 -7.29
C ASN A 272 14.39 23.84 -8.29
N GLN A 273 15.66 23.40 -8.40
CA GLN A 273 16.01 22.22 -9.19
C GLN A 273 15.38 20.93 -8.64
N LEU A 274 15.35 20.74 -7.32
CA LEU A 274 14.71 19.58 -6.69
C LEU A 274 13.19 19.58 -6.90
N VAL A 275 12.53 20.74 -6.73
CA VAL A 275 11.09 20.89 -7.03
C VAL A 275 10.81 20.56 -8.51
N GLY A 276 11.67 21.02 -9.41
CA GLY A 276 11.62 20.67 -10.83
C GLY A 276 11.77 19.17 -11.09
N ILE A 277 12.51 18.44 -10.25
CA ILE A 277 12.61 16.97 -10.35
C ILE A 277 11.36 16.30 -9.80
N ASP A 278 10.80 16.76 -8.68
CA ASP A 278 9.58 16.19 -8.09
C ASP A 278 8.42 16.24 -9.10
N SER A 279 8.21 17.38 -9.76
CA SER A 279 7.20 17.49 -10.83
C SER A 279 7.46 16.59 -12.05
N ARG A 280 8.73 16.28 -12.34
CA ARG A 280 9.09 15.32 -13.41
C ARG A 280 8.85 13.89 -12.97
N LEU A 281 9.11 13.55 -11.71
CA LEU A 281 8.81 12.24 -11.13
C LEU A 281 7.31 11.97 -11.15
N GLU A 282 6.49 12.95 -10.79
CA GLU A 282 5.03 12.81 -10.82
C GLU A 282 4.49 12.57 -12.24
N ARG A 283 5.04 13.27 -13.24
CA ARG A 283 4.69 13.01 -14.65
C ARG A 283 5.14 11.63 -15.11
N LEU A 284 6.35 11.22 -14.75
CA LEU A 284 6.86 9.88 -15.03
C LEU A 284 6.00 8.80 -14.37
N ASP A 285 5.53 9.04 -13.16
CA ASP A 285 4.65 8.12 -12.43
C ASP A 285 3.34 7.86 -13.17
N ARG A 286 2.69 8.91 -13.65
CA ARG A 286 1.47 8.77 -14.46
C ARG A 286 1.73 7.98 -15.73
N SER A 287 2.81 8.29 -16.47
CA SER A 287 3.17 7.56 -17.69
C SER A 287 3.51 6.09 -17.42
N VAL A 288 4.16 5.79 -16.28
CA VAL A 288 4.46 4.41 -15.85
C VAL A 288 3.18 3.65 -15.50
N ALA A 289 2.28 4.25 -14.72
CA ALA A 289 1.02 3.62 -14.34
C ALA A 289 0.14 3.31 -15.55
N GLU A 290 0.03 4.26 -16.50
CA GLU A 290 -0.67 4.04 -17.76
C GLU A 290 -0.05 2.90 -18.58
N ASN A 291 1.28 2.84 -18.67
CA ASN A 291 1.95 1.76 -19.40
C ASN A 291 1.78 0.41 -18.71
N GLU A 292 1.83 0.32 -17.38
CA GLU A 292 1.55 -0.93 -16.67
C GLU A 292 0.12 -1.42 -16.91
N SER A 293 -0.86 -0.51 -16.91
CA SER A 293 -2.24 -0.85 -17.27
C SER A 293 -2.33 -1.42 -18.70
N ARG A 294 -1.59 -0.84 -19.65
CA ARG A 294 -1.53 -1.33 -21.05
C ARG A 294 -0.86 -2.70 -21.15
N ILE A 295 0.21 -2.96 -20.38
CA ILE A 295 0.88 -4.27 -20.34
C ILE A 295 -0.10 -5.34 -19.85
N LYS A 296 -0.82 -5.05 -18.75
CA LYS A 296 -1.80 -5.95 -18.17
C LYS A 296 -2.93 -6.26 -19.15
N GLU A 297 -3.46 -5.23 -19.80
CA GLU A 297 -4.54 -5.39 -20.77
C GLU A 297 -4.09 -6.19 -22.00
N LEU A 298 -2.92 -5.91 -22.57
CA LEU A 298 -2.38 -6.70 -23.68
C LEU A 298 -2.12 -8.16 -23.27
N THR A 299 -1.63 -8.40 -22.06
CA THR A 299 -1.40 -9.75 -21.56
C THR A 299 -2.71 -10.52 -21.42
N ARG A 300 -3.77 -9.86 -20.95
CA ARG A 300 -5.12 -10.41 -20.86
C ARG A 300 -5.70 -10.71 -22.24
N GLN A 301 -5.59 -9.78 -23.18
CA GLN A 301 -6.07 -9.96 -24.56
C GLN A 301 -5.33 -11.10 -25.27
N ALA A 302 -4.00 -11.16 -25.15
CA ALA A 302 -3.20 -12.24 -25.71
C ALA A 302 -3.66 -13.61 -25.17
N GLN A 303 -3.86 -13.74 -23.86
CA GLN A 303 -4.39 -14.96 -23.25
C GLN A 303 -5.76 -15.34 -23.81
N GLN A 304 -6.67 -14.37 -23.96
CA GLN A 304 -8.00 -14.60 -24.51
C GLN A 304 -7.96 -15.04 -25.99
N TYR A 305 -7.10 -14.42 -26.81
CA TYR A 305 -6.95 -14.80 -28.22
C TYR A 305 -6.29 -16.17 -28.38
N THR A 306 -5.30 -16.49 -27.55
CA THR A 306 -4.69 -17.83 -27.50
C THR A 306 -5.74 -18.89 -27.13
N ALA A 307 -6.56 -18.64 -26.11
CA ALA A 307 -7.61 -19.58 -25.68
C ALA A 307 -8.71 -19.80 -26.74
N ARG A 308 -8.96 -18.79 -27.57
CA ARG A 308 -9.95 -18.85 -28.66
C ARG A 308 -9.37 -19.29 -30.01
N TYR A 309 -8.07 -19.58 -30.07
CA TYR A 309 -7.34 -19.87 -31.31
C TYR A 309 -7.50 -18.75 -32.39
N ASP A 310 -7.67 -17.50 -31.96
CA ASP A 310 -7.81 -16.34 -32.85
C ASP A 310 -6.42 -15.75 -33.18
N PHE A 311 -5.70 -16.43 -34.07
CA PHE A 311 -4.29 -16.11 -34.37
C PHE A 311 -4.11 -14.76 -35.06
N ARG A 312 -5.10 -14.30 -35.83
CA ARG A 312 -5.05 -12.98 -36.47
C ARG A 312 -5.02 -11.87 -35.43
N LYS A 313 -5.91 -11.92 -34.44
CA LYS A 313 -5.92 -10.95 -33.34
C LYS A 313 -4.70 -11.09 -32.43
N LEU A 314 -4.14 -12.30 -32.28
CA LEU A 314 -2.88 -12.50 -31.57
C LEU A 314 -1.73 -11.75 -32.26
N THR A 315 -1.63 -11.80 -33.59
CA THR A 315 -0.64 -11.02 -34.36
C THR A 315 -0.79 -9.51 -34.15
N ASP A 316 -2.01 -9.00 -34.11
CA ASP A 316 -2.26 -7.58 -33.82
C ASP A 316 -1.85 -7.20 -32.38
N CYS A 317 -2.13 -8.08 -31.42
CA CYS A 317 -1.71 -7.92 -30.02
C CYS A 317 -0.17 -7.87 -29.90
N LEU A 318 0.55 -8.68 -30.67
CA LEU A 318 2.02 -8.66 -30.70
C LEU A 318 2.57 -7.36 -31.30
N LYS A 319 1.93 -6.82 -32.34
CA LYS A 319 2.30 -5.52 -32.91
C LYS A 319 2.08 -4.40 -31.89
N ALA A 320 0.98 -4.45 -31.13
CA ALA A 320 0.72 -3.52 -30.03
C ALA A 320 1.78 -3.66 -28.92
N ALA A 321 2.16 -4.88 -28.57
CA ALA A 321 3.23 -5.15 -27.60
C ALA A 321 4.60 -4.61 -28.07
N GLU A 322 4.94 -4.74 -29.35
CA GLU A 322 6.16 -4.15 -29.93
C GLU A 322 6.19 -2.63 -29.77
N ASN A 323 5.06 -1.95 -30.08
CA ASN A 323 4.96 -0.50 -29.92
C ASN A 323 5.04 -0.08 -28.44
N LEU A 324 4.39 -0.83 -27.55
CA LEU A 324 4.45 -0.60 -26.11
C LEU A 324 5.88 -0.77 -25.57
N GLN A 325 6.63 -1.73 -26.10
CA GLN A 325 8.03 -1.93 -25.75
C GLN A 325 8.89 -0.72 -26.13
N LYS A 326 8.70 -0.15 -27.33
CA LYS A 326 9.44 1.05 -27.76
C LYS A 326 9.18 2.20 -26.80
N HIS A 327 7.93 2.36 -26.39
CA HIS A 327 7.56 3.35 -25.39
C HIS A 327 8.21 3.07 -24.02
N ASN A 328 8.19 1.82 -23.56
CA ASN A 328 8.87 1.43 -22.32
C ASN A 328 10.37 1.70 -22.37
N SER A 329 11.03 1.46 -23.49
CA SER A 329 12.45 1.78 -23.67
C SER A 329 12.74 3.28 -23.50
N GLN A 330 11.86 4.14 -24.03
CA GLN A 330 11.95 5.59 -23.83
C GLN A 330 11.73 5.97 -22.37
N LEU A 331 10.74 5.38 -21.68
CA LEU A 331 10.51 5.60 -20.26
C LEU A 331 11.72 5.19 -19.42
N PHE A 332 12.30 4.02 -19.67
CA PHE A 332 13.52 3.60 -18.96
C PHE A 332 14.67 4.58 -19.16
N LYS A 333 14.84 5.12 -20.36
CA LYS A 333 15.85 6.15 -20.64
C LYS A 333 15.59 7.41 -19.82
N LEU A 334 14.34 7.87 -19.74
CA LEU A 334 13.96 9.06 -18.97
C LEU A 334 14.14 8.84 -17.45
N ILE A 335 13.76 7.67 -16.95
CA ILE A 335 13.97 7.24 -15.56
C ILE A 335 15.47 7.26 -15.25
N GLY A 336 16.30 6.61 -16.08
CA GLY A 336 17.76 6.57 -15.88
C GLY A 336 18.41 7.95 -15.94
N GLN A 337 17.98 8.82 -16.87
CA GLN A 337 18.44 10.21 -16.92
C GLN A 337 18.07 10.99 -15.67
N THR A 338 16.87 10.78 -15.13
CA THR A 338 16.40 11.44 -13.92
C THR A 338 17.16 10.94 -12.70
N GLU A 339 17.41 9.63 -12.61
CA GLU A 339 18.24 9.03 -11.58
C GLU A 339 19.68 9.57 -11.58
N ASN A 340 20.28 9.72 -12.77
CA ASN A 340 21.62 10.28 -12.93
C ASN A 340 21.68 11.74 -12.50
N LYS A 341 20.66 12.54 -12.86
CA LYS A 341 20.55 13.95 -12.40
C LYS A 341 20.42 14.05 -10.89
N LEU A 342 19.57 13.23 -10.27
CA LEU A 342 19.44 13.14 -8.82
C LEU A 342 20.77 12.77 -8.16
N SER A 343 21.47 11.78 -8.71
CA SER A 343 22.77 11.33 -8.20
C SER A 343 23.85 12.41 -8.35
N ALA A 344 23.85 13.18 -9.44
CA ALA A 344 24.76 14.29 -9.65
C ALA A 344 24.52 15.42 -8.63
N ILE A 345 23.25 15.77 -8.37
CA ILE A 345 22.88 16.73 -7.32
C ILE A 345 23.36 16.23 -5.96
N ALA A 346 23.08 14.97 -5.62
CA ALA A 346 23.54 14.38 -4.36
C ALA A 346 25.06 14.48 -4.18
N ARG A 347 25.84 14.19 -5.23
CA ARG A 347 27.30 14.29 -5.23
C ARG A 347 27.77 15.74 -5.07
N LYS A 348 27.16 16.69 -5.79
CA LYS A 348 27.49 18.12 -5.70
C LYS A 348 27.31 18.63 -4.27
N ILE A 349 26.17 18.33 -3.65
CA ILE A 349 25.90 18.75 -2.27
C ILE A 349 26.87 18.04 -1.29
N ALA A 350 27.23 16.78 -1.53
CA ALA A 350 28.21 16.08 -0.71
C ALA A 350 29.64 16.66 -0.84
N SER A 351 30.04 17.14 -2.02
CA SER A 351 31.34 17.80 -2.22
C SER A 351 31.41 19.19 -1.59
N GLU A 352 30.32 19.96 -1.65
CA GLU A 352 30.22 21.29 -1.02
C GLU A 352 30.33 21.17 0.50
N ALA A 353 29.66 20.18 1.10
CA ALA A 353 29.75 19.91 2.55
C ALA A 353 31.19 19.60 3.01
N LYS A 354 31.97 18.86 2.22
CA LYS A 354 33.38 18.57 2.55
C LYS A 354 34.27 19.80 2.52
N GLN A 355 33.94 20.80 1.71
CA GLN A 355 34.73 22.04 1.62
C GLN A 355 34.46 22.97 2.80
N ILE A 356 33.22 23.00 3.30
CA ILE A 356 32.85 23.81 4.47
C ILE A 356 33.54 23.28 5.73
N ASN A 357 33.53 21.97 5.98
CA ASN A 357 34.19 21.38 7.16
C ASN A 357 35.74 21.47 7.16
N ARG A 358 36.36 21.88 6.06
CA ARG A 358 37.82 22.04 5.96
C ARG A 358 38.29 23.48 6.22
N LYS A 359 37.38 24.44 6.22
CA LYS A 359 37.64 25.83 6.58
C LYS A 359 37.20 26.05 8.01
#